data_AF-A0AAD7N0G5-F1
#
_entry.id   AF-A0AAD7N0G5-F1
#
_cell.length_a   1.000
_cell.length_b   1.000
_cell.length_c   1.000
_cell.angle_alpha   90.00
_cell.angle_beta   90.00
_cell.angle_gamma   90.00
#
_symmetry.space_group_name_H-M   'P 1'
#
loop_
_entity.id
_entity.type
_entity.pdbx_description
1 polymer ?
#
loop_
_entity_poly.entity_id
_entity_poly.type
_entity_poly.pdbx_seq_one_letter_code
_entity_poly.pdbx_strand_id
1 'polypeptide(L)'
;MTASQWELPSIPGSSLDFGGGIDTTFSVEGAAGAAAPIPPAKAHPQSSQQPPPIKNTEVHYSSDDLVMIWGRVGVHLCESATQLYEKSKKSLVGDGTYSGFVNAALSEVPNAARGVPPDWGYLVYSQAAASVQKRLSDIMPGDIVALFDAKLKGHKGLSTYSQTVGAGEPLVGIVSEFEPKKSKIRVFQANQHVGHQTVEAVSYRLEDLKSGIVKVC
;
A
#
# COMPACT_ATOMS: atom_id res chain seq x y z
N MET A 1 31.79 -2.23 -39.73
CA MET A 1 30.70 -2.60 -40.66
C MET A 1 30.40 -4.07 -40.37
N THR A 2 29.25 -4.54 -39.91
CA THR A 2 27.88 -4.02 -39.77
C THR A 2 27.15 -4.95 -38.78
N ALA A 3 26.26 -4.40 -37.95
CA ALA A 3 25.51 -5.12 -36.93
C ALA A 3 24.33 -5.91 -37.54
N SER A 4 24.08 -7.10 -37.00
CA SER A 4 22.92 -7.94 -37.37
C SER A 4 21.64 -7.41 -36.74
N GLN A 5 20.70 -7.09 -37.61
CA GLN A 5 19.35 -6.60 -37.35
C GLN A 5 18.43 -7.80 -37.06
N TRP A 6 17.76 -7.79 -35.91
CA TRP A 6 16.71 -8.75 -35.58
C TRP A 6 15.38 -8.24 -36.14
N GLU A 7 14.71 -9.02 -37.01
CA GLU A 7 13.39 -8.73 -37.57
C GLU A 7 12.27 -9.42 -36.77
N LEU A 8 11.15 -8.71 -36.57
CA LEU A 8 9.92 -9.20 -35.95
C LEU A 8 8.93 -9.70 -37.02
N PRO A 9 8.13 -10.75 -36.75
CA PRO A 9 7.09 -11.21 -37.68
C PRO A 9 5.85 -10.29 -37.71
N SER A 10 5.29 -10.12 -38.92
CA SER A 10 4.15 -9.25 -39.24
C SER A 10 2.80 -9.84 -38.79
N ILE A 11 1.91 -8.98 -38.29
CA ILE A 11 0.53 -9.30 -37.92
C ILE A 11 -0.42 -8.67 -38.97
N PRO A 12 -1.41 -9.40 -39.52
CA PRO A 12 -2.32 -8.86 -40.54
C PRO A 12 -3.33 -7.85 -39.95
N GLY A 13 -3.47 -6.72 -40.64
CA GLY A 13 -4.41 -5.65 -40.31
C GLY A 13 -5.83 -5.93 -40.79
N SER A 14 -6.82 -5.47 -40.00
CA SER A 14 -8.20 -5.32 -40.43
C SER A 14 -8.58 -3.83 -40.35
N SER A 15 -8.83 -3.25 -41.51
CA SER A 15 -9.40 -1.91 -41.70
C SER A 15 -10.91 -2.01 -41.81
N LEU A 16 -11.67 -1.29 -41.00
CA LEU A 16 -13.05 -0.95 -41.31
C LEU A 16 -13.31 0.50 -40.92
N ASP A 17 -13.62 1.23 -41.98
CA ASP A 17 -13.83 2.66 -42.15
C ASP A 17 -15.26 3.04 -41.74
N PHE A 18 -15.43 4.20 -41.11
CA PHE A 18 -16.72 4.88 -41.09
C PHE A 18 -16.52 6.39 -41.13
N GLY A 19 -16.27 6.90 -42.34
CA GLY A 19 -16.30 8.33 -42.65
C GLY A 19 -17.69 8.86 -42.95
N GLY A 20 -18.04 9.99 -42.30
CA GLY A 20 -18.60 11.20 -42.92
C GLY A 20 -20.08 11.21 -43.36
N GLY A 21 -20.75 12.35 -43.12
CA GLY A 21 -21.89 12.75 -43.95
C GLY A 21 -23.01 13.52 -43.26
N ILE A 22 -22.94 14.83 -43.41
CA ILE A 22 -23.91 15.89 -43.10
C ILE A 22 -25.25 15.82 -43.87
N ASP A 23 -26.27 16.42 -43.24
CA ASP A 23 -27.35 17.28 -43.78
C ASP A 23 -28.65 16.72 -44.43
N THR A 24 -29.68 17.57 -44.27
CA THR A 24 -30.93 17.76 -45.03
C THR A 24 -32.16 16.85 -44.82
N THR A 25 -33.09 17.37 -44.01
CA THR A 25 -34.52 17.60 -44.29
C THR A 25 -35.33 16.58 -45.11
N PHE A 26 -36.41 16.07 -44.50
CA PHE A 26 -37.70 15.88 -45.17
C PHE A 26 -38.85 16.00 -44.15
N SER A 27 -39.70 17.00 -44.34
CA SER A 27 -40.99 17.14 -43.64
C SER A 27 -42.05 16.26 -44.30
N VAL A 28 -42.94 15.66 -43.51
CA VAL A 28 -44.29 15.33 -43.98
C VAL A 28 -45.32 15.70 -42.91
N GLU A 29 -46.43 16.22 -43.42
CA GLU A 29 -47.42 17.08 -42.80
C GLU A 29 -48.75 16.33 -42.54
N GLY A 30 -49.54 16.84 -41.58
CA GLY A 30 -50.99 16.61 -41.47
C GLY A 30 -51.45 15.57 -40.44
N ALA A 31 -52.54 15.73 -39.69
CA ALA A 31 -53.52 16.80 -39.54
C ALA A 31 -54.27 16.56 -38.21
N ALA A 32 -54.49 17.62 -37.41
CA ALA A 32 -55.79 18.19 -37.03
C ALA A 32 -56.63 17.46 -35.96
N GLY A 33 -56.91 18.16 -34.86
CA GLY A 33 -57.95 17.81 -33.87
C GLY A 33 -57.82 18.61 -32.57
N ALA A 34 -58.69 19.60 -32.40
CA ALA A 34 -58.70 20.62 -31.33
C ALA A 34 -58.88 20.08 -29.89
N ALA A 35 -58.28 20.76 -28.89
CA ALA A 35 -58.98 21.40 -27.74
C ALA A 35 -58.06 21.85 -26.58
N ALA A 36 -58.32 23.09 -26.13
CA ALA A 36 -58.10 23.70 -24.80
C ALA A 36 -56.67 24.09 -24.28
N PRO A 37 -56.47 25.32 -23.78
CA PRO A 37 -55.27 25.72 -23.06
C PRO A 37 -55.38 25.38 -21.56
N ILE A 38 -54.36 24.68 -21.02
CA ILE A 38 -54.18 24.44 -19.58
C ILE A 38 -53.21 25.52 -19.04
N PRO A 39 -53.49 26.19 -17.91
CA PRO A 39 -52.64 27.26 -17.37
C PRO A 39 -51.32 26.73 -16.79
N PRO A 40 -50.25 27.56 -16.70
CA PRO A 40 -48.95 27.13 -16.22
C PRO A 40 -48.97 26.89 -14.70
N ALA A 41 -48.65 25.66 -14.29
CA ALA A 41 -48.40 25.31 -12.90
C ALA A 41 -47.06 25.89 -12.44
N LYS A 42 -47.09 26.45 -11.23
CA LYS A 42 -46.01 27.18 -10.55
C LYS A 42 -44.77 26.31 -10.37
N ALA A 43 -43.61 26.90 -10.66
CA ALA A 43 -42.30 26.31 -10.41
C ALA A 43 -42.08 26.06 -8.90
N HIS A 44 -41.79 24.81 -8.53
CA HIS A 44 -41.15 24.48 -7.26
C HIS A 44 -39.63 24.51 -7.45
N PRO A 45 -38.84 25.19 -6.60
CA PRO A 45 -37.39 25.14 -6.67
C PRO A 45 -36.91 23.74 -6.28
N GLN A 46 -36.37 23.02 -7.26
CA GLN A 46 -35.75 21.72 -7.08
C GLN A 46 -34.39 21.93 -6.38
N SER A 47 -34.35 21.67 -5.07
CA SER A 47 -33.11 21.72 -4.29
C SER A 47 -32.15 20.66 -4.85
N SER A 48 -31.09 21.11 -5.52
CA SER A 48 -29.94 20.30 -5.87
C SER A 48 -29.20 19.90 -4.57
N GLN A 49 -29.66 18.84 -3.91
CA GLN A 49 -28.88 18.21 -2.85
C GLN A 49 -27.75 17.43 -3.51
N GLN A 50 -26.61 18.10 -3.64
CA GLN A 50 -25.33 17.48 -3.90
C GLN A 50 -25.05 16.49 -2.76
N PRO A 51 -24.72 15.21 -3.03
CA PRO A 51 -24.40 14.27 -1.96
C PRO A 51 -23.23 14.84 -1.13
N PRO A 52 -23.26 14.73 0.21
CA PRO A 52 -22.22 15.28 1.05
C PRO A 52 -20.87 14.68 0.66
N PRO A 53 -19.78 15.48 0.64
CA PRO A 53 -18.45 14.93 0.45
C PRO A 53 -18.20 13.91 1.55
N ILE A 54 -17.83 12.68 1.15
CA ILE A 54 -17.35 11.64 2.06
C ILE A 54 -16.14 12.23 2.78
N LYS A 55 -16.33 12.68 4.02
CA LYS A 55 -15.22 13.07 4.88
C LYS A 55 -14.51 11.77 5.23
N ASN A 56 -13.37 11.50 4.59
CA ASN A 56 -12.40 10.55 5.09
C ASN A 56 -12.09 10.99 6.53
N THR A 57 -12.74 10.34 7.48
CA THR A 57 -12.57 10.67 8.89
C THR A 57 -11.24 10.02 9.25
N GLU A 58 -10.14 10.75 9.05
CA GLU A 58 -8.85 10.37 9.62
C GLU A 58 -9.06 10.27 11.13
N VAL A 59 -9.22 9.05 11.62
CA VAL A 59 -9.37 8.79 13.05
C VAL A 59 -8.03 9.13 13.68
N HIS A 60 -7.98 10.24 14.39
CA HIS A 60 -6.78 10.72 15.04
C HIS A 60 -6.65 10.04 16.40
N TYR A 61 -5.88 8.95 16.47
CA TYR A 61 -5.57 8.27 17.72
C TYR A 61 -4.53 9.07 18.52
N SER A 62 -4.74 9.15 19.84
CA SER A 62 -3.71 9.66 20.73
C SER A 62 -2.59 8.62 20.91
N SER A 63 -1.43 9.04 21.42
CA SER A 63 -0.34 8.09 21.74
C SER A 63 -0.82 6.99 22.69
N ASP A 64 -1.64 7.33 23.68
CA ASP A 64 -2.16 6.37 24.66
C ASP A 64 -3.10 5.36 24.00
N ASP A 65 -3.92 5.79 23.04
CA ASP A 65 -4.78 4.88 22.28
C ASP A 65 -3.97 3.89 21.44
N LEU A 66 -2.89 4.36 20.80
CA LEU A 66 -1.99 3.51 20.02
C LEU A 66 -1.32 2.46 20.90
N VAL A 67 -0.90 2.83 22.12
CA VAL A 67 -0.34 1.88 23.10
C VAL A 67 -1.39 0.86 23.54
N MET A 68 -2.65 1.27 23.76
CA MET A 68 -3.73 0.34 24.10
C MET A 68 -4.05 -0.64 22.97
N ILE A 69 -4.06 -0.17 21.72
CA ILE A 69 -4.26 -1.01 20.54
C ILE A 69 -3.11 -2.01 20.40
N TRP A 70 -1.87 -1.53 20.54
CA TRP A 70 -0.68 -2.38 20.53
C TRP A 70 -0.74 -3.47 21.61
N GLY A 71 -1.15 -3.13 22.84
CA GLY A 71 -1.28 -4.10 23.94
C GLY A 71 -2.30 -5.20 23.65
N ARG A 72 -3.29 -4.94 22.79
CA ARG A 72 -4.32 -5.92 22.40
C ARG A 72 -3.91 -6.77 21.20
N VAL A 73 -3.20 -6.21 20.22
CA VAL A 73 -2.92 -6.87 18.93
C VAL A 73 -1.41 -7.04 18.69
N GLY A 74 -0.63 -5.99 18.91
CA GLY A 74 0.81 -5.96 18.63
C GLY A 74 1.59 -7.03 19.40
N VAL A 75 1.30 -7.23 20.69
CA VAL A 75 1.96 -8.26 21.50
C VAL A 75 1.78 -9.66 20.88
N HIS A 76 0.54 -10.01 20.53
CA HIS A 76 0.23 -11.31 19.91
C HIS A 76 0.79 -11.42 18.49
N LEU A 77 0.85 -10.31 17.75
CA LEU A 77 1.44 -10.29 16.41
C LEU A 77 2.95 -10.55 16.46
N CYS A 78 3.66 -10.01 17.45
CA CYS A 78 5.07 -10.31 17.69
C CYS A 78 5.30 -11.79 18.02
N GLU A 79 4.45 -12.37 18.88
CA GLU A 79 4.49 -13.80 19.22
C GLU A 79 4.25 -14.70 18.00
N SER A 80 3.20 -14.40 17.23
CA SER A 80 2.86 -15.09 15.98
C SER A 80 4.00 -15.02 14.97
N ALA A 81 4.55 -13.82 14.73
CA ALA A 81 5.68 -13.62 13.83
C ALA A 81 6.92 -14.43 14.24
N THR A 82 7.19 -14.53 15.54
CA THR A 82 8.30 -15.34 16.07
C THR A 82 8.08 -16.83 15.81
N GLN A 83 6.85 -17.34 16.01
CA GLN A 83 6.53 -18.73 15.71
C GLN A 83 6.63 -19.04 14.22
N LEU A 84 6.16 -18.13 13.37
CA LEU A 84 6.27 -18.27 11.92
C LEU A 84 7.72 -18.20 11.44
N TYR A 85 8.54 -17.33 12.04
CA TYR A 85 9.98 -17.27 11.76
C TYR A 85 10.65 -18.63 12.03
N GLU A 86 10.36 -19.25 13.18
CA GLU A 86 10.89 -20.58 13.51
C GLU A 86 10.35 -21.68 12.61
N LYS A 87 9.04 -21.63 12.27
CA LYS A 87 8.38 -22.58 11.34
C LYS A 87 8.94 -22.48 9.92
N SER A 88 9.33 -21.27 9.49
CA SER A 88 9.83 -21.01 8.14
C SER A 88 11.10 -21.81 7.79
N LYS A 89 11.84 -22.29 8.79
CA LYS A 89 13.03 -23.15 8.61
C LYS A 89 12.70 -24.52 8.01
N LYS A 90 11.44 -24.95 8.11
CA LYS A 90 10.98 -26.29 7.69
C LYS A 90 9.82 -26.25 6.70
N SER A 91 9.10 -25.14 6.60
CA SER A 91 7.89 -24.99 5.80
C SER A 91 7.82 -23.60 5.20
N LEU A 92 7.21 -23.50 4.03
CA LEU A 92 6.80 -22.20 3.49
C LEU A 92 5.80 -21.52 4.44
N VAL A 93 5.92 -20.20 4.58
CA VAL A 93 4.99 -19.34 5.31
C VAL A 93 4.29 -18.42 4.30
N GLY A 94 2.96 -18.39 4.31
CA GLY A 94 2.18 -17.63 3.35
C GLY A 94 2.43 -18.12 1.91
N ASP A 95 2.72 -17.19 1.02
CA ASP A 95 3.09 -17.42 -0.39
C ASP A 95 4.59 -17.14 -0.66
N GLY A 96 5.38 -16.91 0.39
CA GLY A 96 6.78 -16.51 0.29
C GLY A 96 7.02 -15.03 0.00
N THR A 97 5.98 -14.21 -0.20
CA THR A 97 6.11 -12.76 -0.37
C THR A 97 6.14 -12.03 0.96
N TYR A 98 6.59 -10.76 0.95
CA TYR A 98 6.56 -9.89 2.14
C TYR A 98 5.15 -9.75 2.72
N SER A 99 4.17 -9.44 1.85
CA SER A 99 2.78 -9.27 2.27
C SER A 99 2.17 -10.59 2.75
N GLY A 100 2.50 -11.71 2.10
CA GLY A 100 2.02 -13.04 2.51
C GLY A 100 2.51 -13.46 3.88
N PHE A 101 3.75 -13.12 4.24
CA PHE A 101 4.26 -13.34 5.60
C PHE A 101 3.46 -12.54 6.64
N VAL A 102 3.25 -11.24 6.41
CA VAL A 102 2.48 -10.38 7.34
C VAL A 102 1.04 -10.85 7.45
N ASN A 103 0.40 -11.20 6.33
CA ASN A 103 -0.95 -11.75 6.30
C ASN A 103 -1.06 -13.07 7.06
N ALA A 104 -0.07 -13.96 6.92
CA ALA A 104 -0.02 -15.21 7.68
C ALA A 104 0.07 -14.93 9.19
N ALA A 105 0.92 -13.98 9.61
CA ALA A 105 1.05 -13.62 11.01
C ALA A 105 -0.24 -12.99 11.59
N LEU A 106 -0.87 -12.08 10.84
CA LEU A 106 -2.15 -11.46 11.21
C LEU A 106 -3.28 -12.49 11.30
N SER A 107 -3.25 -13.55 10.49
CA SER A 107 -4.30 -14.58 10.50
C SER A 107 -4.33 -15.43 11.77
N GLU A 108 -3.21 -15.53 12.48
CA GLU A 108 -3.10 -16.23 13.77
C GLU A 108 -3.54 -15.37 14.97
N VAL A 109 -3.71 -14.05 14.77
CA VAL A 109 -4.05 -13.12 15.85
C VAL A 109 -5.55 -12.81 15.85
N PRO A 110 -6.31 -13.24 16.88
CA PRO A 110 -7.72 -12.90 16.99
C PRO A 110 -7.86 -11.38 17.20
N ASN A 111 -8.79 -10.75 16.49
CA ASN A 111 -9.06 -9.31 16.49
C ASN A 111 -8.05 -8.42 15.74
N ALA A 112 -7.05 -8.99 15.06
CA ALA A 112 -6.23 -8.22 14.14
C ALA A 112 -7.08 -7.81 12.91
N ALA A 113 -7.04 -6.53 12.57
CA ALA A 113 -7.55 -6.09 11.27
C ALA A 113 -6.69 -6.71 10.17
N ARG A 114 -7.33 -7.20 9.11
CA ARG A 114 -6.58 -7.61 7.91
C ARG A 114 -6.09 -6.34 7.23
N GLY A 115 -4.77 -6.14 7.21
CA GLY A 115 -4.16 -5.03 6.50
C GLY A 115 -4.39 -5.16 4.99
N VAL A 116 -4.53 -4.02 4.32
CA VAL A 116 -4.59 -3.96 2.86
C VAL A 116 -3.36 -3.18 2.40
N PRO A 117 -2.40 -3.80 1.68
CA PRO A 117 -1.24 -3.08 1.18
C PRO A 117 -1.66 -1.81 0.42
N PRO A 118 -0.99 -0.66 0.63
CA PRO A 118 0.24 -0.48 1.41
C PRO A 118 0.02 -0.12 2.88
N ASP A 119 -1.22 0.01 3.35
CA ASP A 119 -1.55 0.49 4.69
C ASP A 119 -1.97 -0.67 5.60
N TRP A 120 -1.13 -0.96 6.59
CA TRP A 120 -1.28 -2.14 7.45
C TRP A 120 -1.90 -1.84 8.81
N GLY A 121 -2.27 -0.59 9.08
CA GLY A 121 -2.78 -0.17 10.38
C GLY A 121 -2.71 1.34 10.58
N TYR A 122 -2.61 1.75 11.84
CA TYR A 122 -2.57 3.15 12.24
C TYR A 122 -1.13 3.62 12.29
N LEU A 123 -0.82 4.71 11.58
CA LEU A 123 0.56 5.21 11.49
C LEU A 123 1.13 5.59 12.86
N VAL A 124 2.14 4.86 13.33
CA VAL A 124 2.90 5.17 14.55
C VAL A 124 4.08 6.09 14.23
N TYR A 125 4.80 5.78 13.15
CA TYR A 125 6.02 6.48 12.76
C TYR A 125 6.14 6.59 11.24
N SER A 126 6.61 7.74 10.74
CA SER A 126 6.99 7.92 9.35
C SER A 126 8.23 8.77 9.22
N GLN A 127 9.15 8.30 8.39
CA GLN A 127 10.37 9.00 8.00
C GLN A 127 10.51 8.97 6.48
N ALA A 128 10.91 10.09 5.90
CA ALA A 128 11.28 10.22 4.50
C ALA A 128 12.72 10.71 4.42
N ALA A 129 13.59 9.93 3.77
CA ALA A 129 15.04 10.16 3.79
C ALA A 129 15.55 10.36 5.23
N ALA A 130 16.31 11.41 5.54
CA ALA A 130 16.80 11.68 6.89
C ALA A 130 15.77 12.39 7.80
N SER A 131 14.57 12.72 7.29
CA SER A 131 13.60 13.57 7.99
C SER A 131 12.40 12.78 8.52
N VAL A 132 12.18 12.84 9.84
CA VAL A 132 10.99 12.26 10.48
C VAL A 132 9.80 13.17 10.20
N GLN A 133 8.79 12.62 9.52
CA GLN A 133 7.57 13.34 9.15
C GLN A 133 6.51 13.25 10.24
N LYS A 134 6.34 12.07 10.85
CA LYS A 134 5.37 11.82 11.90
C LYS A 134 5.95 10.87 12.93
N ARG A 135 5.68 11.13 14.21
CA ARG A 135 5.96 10.23 15.33
C ARG A 135 4.82 10.40 16.33
N LEU A 136 3.80 9.57 16.21
CA LEU A 136 2.60 9.62 17.04
C LEU A 136 2.75 8.80 18.32
N SER A 137 3.54 7.72 18.27
CA SER A 137 3.93 6.93 19.44
C SER A 137 5.34 6.34 19.23
N ASP A 138 5.82 5.58 20.19
CA ASP A 138 7.06 4.83 20.08
C ASP A 138 6.85 3.55 19.27
N ILE A 139 7.87 3.15 18.50
CA ILE A 139 7.86 1.88 17.76
C ILE A 139 7.99 0.74 18.77
N MET A 140 7.09 -0.23 18.69
CA MET A 140 7.03 -1.37 19.60
C MET A 140 7.15 -2.71 18.84
N PRO A 141 7.61 -3.77 19.52
CA PRO A 141 7.59 -5.12 18.94
C PRO A 141 6.17 -5.54 18.57
N GLY A 142 6.00 -6.05 17.36
CA GLY A 142 4.70 -6.40 16.79
C GLY A 142 4.15 -5.37 15.82
N ASP A 143 4.68 -4.14 15.80
CA ASP A 143 4.29 -3.16 14.78
C ASP A 143 4.70 -3.64 13.38
N ILE A 144 3.97 -3.23 12.36
CA ILE A 144 4.25 -3.55 10.96
C ILE A 144 5.06 -2.40 10.36
N VAL A 145 6.21 -2.73 9.74
CA VAL A 145 7.03 -1.77 9.03
C VAL A 145 6.89 -1.97 7.53
N ALA A 146 6.80 -0.86 6.80
CA ALA A 146 6.82 -0.80 5.34
C ALA A 146 7.92 0.16 4.87
N LEU A 147 8.81 -0.34 4.02
CA LEU A 147 9.91 0.42 3.41
C LEU A 147 9.66 0.55 1.91
N PHE A 148 9.65 1.80 1.43
CA PHE A 148 9.37 2.17 0.05
C PHE A 148 10.62 2.82 -0.55
N ASP A 149 11.22 2.18 -1.56
CA ASP A 149 12.44 2.64 -2.24
C ASP A 149 13.55 3.11 -1.27
N ALA A 150 13.66 2.41 -0.14
CA ALA A 150 14.50 2.80 0.98
C ALA A 150 15.96 2.48 0.67
N LYS A 151 16.78 3.52 0.57
CA LYS A 151 18.24 3.40 0.41
C LYS A 151 18.91 3.72 1.73
N LEU A 152 19.45 2.70 2.39
CA LEU A 152 20.18 2.82 3.64
C LEU A 152 21.69 2.79 3.35
N LYS A 153 22.41 3.77 3.88
CA LYS A 153 23.87 3.84 3.79
C LYS A 153 24.44 4.25 5.14
N GLY A 154 25.25 3.37 5.71
CA GLY A 154 25.87 3.58 7.00
C GLY A 154 27.19 2.82 7.14
N HIS A 155 27.70 2.77 8.37
CA HIS A 155 28.97 2.13 8.68
C HIS A 155 28.75 0.93 9.61
N LYS A 156 29.32 -0.22 9.24
CA LYS A 156 29.42 -1.41 10.09
C LYS A 156 30.89 -1.62 10.44
N GLY A 157 31.32 -1.06 11.57
CA GLY A 157 32.72 -0.99 11.95
C GLY A 157 33.50 -0.09 10.99
N LEU A 158 34.53 -0.63 10.35
CA LEU A 158 35.35 0.09 9.36
C LEU A 158 34.77 0.03 7.94
N SER A 159 33.80 -0.85 7.67
CA SER A 159 33.23 -1.02 6.33
C SER A 159 31.95 -0.19 6.17
N THR A 160 31.81 0.46 5.02
CA THR A 160 30.56 1.14 4.64
C THR A 160 29.64 0.14 4.00
N TYR A 161 28.36 0.13 4.38
CA TYR A 161 27.34 -0.66 3.69
C TYR A 161 26.37 0.26 2.96
N SER A 162 25.83 -0.24 1.86
CA SER A 162 24.74 0.40 1.11
C SER A 162 23.74 -0.68 0.76
N GLN A 163 22.50 -0.50 1.19
CA GLN A 163 21.41 -1.44 0.94
C GLN A 163 20.23 -0.68 0.36
N THR A 164 19.63 -1.24 -0.68
CA THR A 164 18.35 -0.76 -1.22
C THR A 164 17.31 -1.82 -0.96
N VAL A 165 16.20 -1.45 -0.35
CA VAL A 165 15.07 -2.34 -0.07
C VAL A 165 13.77 -1.68 -0.48
N GLY A 166 12.76 -2.51 -0.77
CA GLY A 166 11.46 -2.01 -1.21
C GLY A 166 11.48 -1.35 -2.59
N ALA A 167 12.38 -1.79 -3.48
CA ALA A 167 12.48 -1.27 -4.84
C ALA A 167 11.42 -1.95 -5.73
N GLY A 168 10.52 -1.16 -6.30
CA GLY A 168 9.40 -1.65 -7.12
C GLY A 168 8.20 -2.12 -6.29
N GLU A 169 8.40 -3.05 -5.35
CA GLU A 169 7.39 -3.45 -4.36
C GLU A 169 7.87 -3.06 -2.96
N PRO A 170 7.00 -2.50 -2.09
CA PRO A 170 7.38 -2.17 -0.72
C PRO A 170 7.84 -3.41 0.04
N LEU A 171 8.96 -3.28 0.76
CA LEU A 171 9.35 -4.31 1.72
C LEU A 171 8.44 -4.14 2.94
N VAL A 172 7.74 -5.20 3.32
CA VAL A 172 6.89 -5.21 4.51
C VAL A 172 7.35 -6.31 5.45
N GLY A 173 7.37 -6.01 6.75
CA GLY A 173 7.70 -6.98 7.79
C GLY A 173 7.16 -6.58 9.15
N ILE A 174 7.39 -7.43 10.14
CA ILE A 174 6.93 -7.22 11.52
C ILE A 174 8.13 -6.91 12.39
N VAL A 175 8.06 -5.85 13.19
CA VAL A 175 9.12 -5.44 14.12
C VAL A 175 9.23 -6.50 15.22
N SER A 176 10.39 -7.14 15.32
CA SER A 176 10.68 -8.08 16.40
C SER A 176 11.28 -7.38 17.63
N GLU A 177 12.03 -6.31 17.40
CA GLU A 177 12.75 -5.58 18.43
C GLU A 177 13.03 -4.14 17.97
N PHE A 178 12.99 -3.19 18.88
CA PHE A 178 13.40 -1.80 18.62
C PHE A 178 14.42 -1.35 19.68
N GLU A 179 15.55 -0.79 19.22
CA GLU A 179 16.57 -0.17 20.06
C GLU A 179 16.49 1.37 19.91
N PRO A 180 15.77 2.09 20.78
CA PRO A 180 15.57 3.55 20.64
C PRO A 180 16.88 4.34 20.63
N LYS A 181 17.87 3.89 21.42
CA LYS A 181 19.19 4.53 21.53
C LYS A 181 19.97 4.55 20.22
N LYS A 182 19.77 3.56 19.35
CA LYS A 182 20.46 3.44 18.06
C LYS A 182 19.52 3.68 16.88
N SER A 183 18.27 4.06 17.14
CA SER A 183 17.19 4.11 16.15
C SER A 183 17.20 2.89 15.23
N LYS A 184 17.37 1.70 15.81
CA LYS A 184 17.56 0.45 15.07
C LYS A 184 16.36 -0.46 15.29
N ILE A 185 15.70 -0.81 14.19
CA ILE A 185 14.61 -1.79 14.18
C ILE A 185 15.16 -3.13 13.73
N ARG A 186 14.71 -4.21 14.35
CA ARG A 186 14.88 -5.58 13.87
C ARG A 186 13.52 -6.07 13.40
N VAL A 187 13.50 -6.65 12.20
CA VAL A 187 12.28 -6.92 11.44
C VAL A 187 12.31 -8.37 10.97
N PHE A 188 11.23 -9.09 11.21
CA PHE A 188 10.95 -10.34 10.53
C PHE A 188 10.33 -10.04 9.17
N GLN A 189 10.92 -10.57 8.12
CA GLN A 189 10.47 -10.35 6.75
C GLN A 189 10.65 -11.62 5.93
N ALA A 190 9.86 -11.77 4.88
CA ALA A 190 10.05 -12.84 3.91
C ALA A 190 11.42 -12.70 3.22
N ASN A 191 12.11 -13.82 3.04
CA ASN A 191 13.37 -13.87 2.33
C ASN A 191 13.07 -13.96 0.82
N GLN A 192 13.49 -12.94 0.06
CA GLN A 192 13.31 -12.89 -1.39
C GLN A 192 14.51 -13.42 -2.18
N HIS A 193 15.47 -14.08 -1.54
CA HIS A 193 16.57 -14.73 -2.26
C HIS A 193 16.04 -15.94 -3.04
N VAL A 194 16.45 -16.04 -4.31
CA VAL A 194 16.04 -17.12 -5.21
C VAL A 194 16.34 -18.47 -4.57
N GLY A 195 15.32 -19.32 -4.46
CA GLY A 195 15.42 -20.66 -3.86
C GLY A 195 15.26 -20.71 -2.33
N HIS A 196 15.12 -19.58 -1.65
CA HIS A 196 14.97 -19.50 -0.20
C HIS A 196 13.66 -18.80 0.19
N GLN A 197 12.56 -19.55 0.22
CA GLN A 197 11.26 -19.01 0.67
C GLN A 197 11.08 -19.16 2.19
N THR A 198 12.05 -18.63 2.95
CA THR A 198 12.04 -18.63 4.42
C THR A 198 11.74 -17.24 4.96
N VAL A 199 11.64 -17.09 6.28
CA VAL A 199 11.56 -15.77 6.93
C VAL A 199 12.94 -15.47 7.51
N GLU A 200 13.43 -14.26 7.33
CA GLU A 200 14.68 -13.78 7.88
C GLU A 200 14.46 -12.66 8.90
N ALA A 201 15.46 -12.43 9.75
CA ALA A 201 15.45 -11.35 10.74
C ALA A 201 16.51 -10.31 10.36
N VAL A 202 16.08 -9.17 9.83
CA VAL A 202 16.98 -8.12 9.30
C VAL A 202 16.94 -6.90 10.21
N SER A 203 18.09 -6.25 10.39
CA SER A 203 18.20 -5.02 11.17
C SER A 203 18.38 -3.80 10.28
N TYR A 204 17.54 -2.79 10.46
CA TYR A 204 17.65 -1.51 9.77
C TYR A 204 17.90 -0.40 10.78
N ARG A 205 18.83 0.49 10.45
CA ARG A 205 19.05 1.73 11.20
C ARG A 205 18.31 2.86 10.51
N LEU A 206 17.32 3.42 11.18
CA LEU A 206 16.49 4.50 10.63
C LEU A 206 17.33 5.74 10.32
N GLU A 207 18.39 5.99 11.09
CA GLU A 207 19.38 7.06 10.85
C GLU A 207 20.18 6.92 9.55
N ASP A 208 20.31 5.69 9.02
CA ASP A 208 21.09 5.43 7.81
C ASP A 208 20.27 5.67 6.53
N LEU A 209 18.98 6.00 6.64
CA LEU A 209 18.09 6.24 5.50
C LEU A 209 18.49 7.50 4.73
N LYS A 210 18.96 7.33 3.48
CA LYS A 210 19.36 8.43 2.58
C LYS A 210 18.26 8.85 1.62
N SER A 211 17.41 7.91 1.20
CA SER A 211 16.24 8.18 0.36
C SER A 211 15.17 7.12 0.59
N GLY A 212 13.96 7.38 0.09
CA GLY A 212 12.81 6.50 0.28
C GLY A 212 12.03 6.85 1.54
N ILE A 213 11.04 6.01 1.86
CA ILE A 213 10.10 6.22 2.95
C ILE A 213 10.10 4.98 3.83
N VAL A 214 10.12 5.19 5.15
CA VAL A 214 9.85 4.16 6.15
C VAL A 214 8.57 4.55 6.88
N LYS A 215 7.62 3.62 6.95
CA LYS A 215 6.39 3.75 7.73
C LYS A 215 6.32 2.60 8.73
N VAL A 216 5.86 2.88 9.94
CA VAL A 216 5.55 1.88 10.97
C VAL A 216 4.12 2.11 11.45
N CYS A 217 3.33 1.04 11.55
CA CYS A 217 1.90 1.07 11.83
C CYS A 217 1.40 -0.16 12.59
#